data_AF-A0A518VFC1-F1
#
_entry.id   AF-A0A518VFC1-F1
#
_cell.length_a   1.000
_cell.length_b   1.000
_cell.length_c   1.000
_cell.angle_alpha   90.00
_cell.angle_beta   90.00
_cell.angle_gamma   90.00
#
_symmetry.space_group_name_H-M   'P 1'
#
loop_
_entity.id
_entity.type
_entity.pdbx_description
1 polymer ?
#
loop_
_entity_poly.entity_id
_entity_poly.type
_entity_poly.pdbx_seq_one_letter_code
_entity_poly.pdbx_strand_id
1 'polypeptide(L)' 'MPKKLKKKNDDYSVDLDKFTDKVKGKTSTYKDQKTGWTIEKTRGTGGDKDGHKGDVWKLNNDKGKRIASLSKEGKIVGK' A
#
# COMPACT_ATOMS: atom_id res chain seq x y z
N MET A 1 -5.48 -10.49 4.10
CA MET A 1 -5.68 -9.04 4.28
C MET A 1 -7.09 -8.79 4.80
N PRO A 2 -7.29 -7.97 5.84
CA PRO A 2 -8.61 -7.64 6.39
C PRO A 2 -9.57 -7.07 5.34
N LYS A 3 -10.85 -7.49 5.35
CA LYS A 3 -11.90 -6.93 4.48
C LYS A 3 -12.03 -5.40 4.63
N LYS A 4 -11.83 -4.89 5.84
CA LYS A 4 -11.85 -3.44 6.14
C LYS A 4 -10.79 -2.62 5.40
N LEU A 5 -9.73 -3.23 4.87
CA LEU A 5 -8.73 -2.53 4.05
C LEU A 5 -9.07 -2.49 2.57
N LYS A 6 -10.01 -3.31 2.11
CA LYS A 6 -10.39 -3.36 0.70
C LYS A 6 -11.24 -2.15 0.32
N LYS A 7 -11.19 -1.78 -0.96
CA LYS A 7 -12.19 -0.89 -1.55
C LYS A 7 -13.57 -1.57 -1.55
N LYS A 8 -14.63 -0.79 -1.39
CA LYS A 8 -16.01 -1.30 -1.43
C LYS A 8 -16.26 -1.92 -2.81
N ASN A 9 -16.75 -3.16 -2.84
CA ASN A 9 -17.02 -3.94 -4.06
C ASN A 9 -15.80 -4.26 -4.93
N ASP A 10 -14.58 -4.19 -4.38
CA ASP A 10 -13.36 -4.59 -5.09
C ASP A 10 -12.50 -5.51 -4.21
N ASP A 11 -12.39 -6.77 -4.64
CA ASP A 11 -11.65 -7.78 -3.90
C ASP A 11 -10.14 -7.71 -4.05
N TYR A 12 -9.66 -6.93 -5.02
CA TYR A 12 -8.27 -6.90 -5.46
C TYR A 12 -7.60 -5.53 -5.30
N SER A 13 -8.32 -4.54 -4.76
CA SER A 13 -7.78 -3.21 -4.45
C SER A 13 -7.83 -2.90 -2.95
N VAL A 14 -6.78 -2.22 -2.51
CA VAL A 14 -6.69 -1.60 -1.19
C VAL A 14 -7.24 -0.18 -1.26
N ASP A 15 -7.98 0.18 -0.24
CA ASP A 15 -8.48 1.53 -0.03
C ASP A 15 -7.38 2.38 0.59
N LEU A 16 -6.65 3.12 -0.25
CA LEU A 16 -5.51 3.94 0.15
C LEU A 16 -5.92 5.12 1.05
N ASP A 17 -7.17 5.56 0.98
CA ASP A 17 -7.68 6.69 1.76
C ASP A 17 -7.77 6.37 3.26
N LYS A 18 -7.67 5.08 3.62
CA LYS A 18 -7.59 4.62 5.01
C LYS A 18 -6.22 4.85 5.65
N PHE A 19 -5.18 5.11 4.86
CA PHE A 19 -3.82 5.31 5.34
C PHE A 19 -3.50 6.79 5.47
N THR A 20 -4.12 7.44 6.45
CA THR A 20 -3.96 8.89 6.69
C THR A 20 -2.78 9.23 7.58
N ASP A 21 -2.35 8.29 8.43
CA ASP A 21 -1.41 8.58 9.50
C ASP A 21 0.03 8.36 9.07
N LYS A 22 0.79 9.45 8.97
CA LYS A 22 2.22 9.36 8.68
C LYS A 22 2.97 8.74 9.86
N VAL A 23 3.73 7.67 9.59
CA VAL A 23 4.54 6.99 10.60
C VAL A 23 5.80 7.80 10.89
N LYS A 24 5.95 8.31 12.12
CA LYS A 24 7.13 9.07 12.55
C LYS A 24 8.40 8.22 12.43
N GLY A 25 9.47 8.81 11.92
CA GLY A 25 10.76 8.12 11.73
C GLY A 25 10.83 7.18 10.51
N LYS A 26 9.73 7.01 9.76
CA LYS A 26 9.74 6.27 8.48
C LYS A 26 9.45 7.19 7.30
N THR A 27 10.27 7.10 6.25
CA THR A 27 10.08 7.89 5.03
C THR A 27 8.82 7.44 4.30
N SER A 28 7.92 8.37 3.97
CA SER A 28 6.75 8.15 3.11
C SER A 28 5.92 6.90 3.44
N THR A 29 5.80 6.60 4.73
CA THR A 29 5.01 5.48 5.25
C THR A 29 3.78 6.01 5.94
N TYR A 30 2.62 5.45 5.59
CA TYR A 30 1.33 5.82 6.14
C TYR A 30 0.66 4.59 6.76
N LYS A 31 -0.09 4.78 7.83
CA LYS A 31 -0.71 3.74 8.64
C LYS A 31 -2.22 3.91 8.64
N ASP A 32 -2.94 2.80 8.55
CA ASP A 32 -4.35 2.75 8.93
C ASP A 32 -4.44 2.46 10.43
N GLN A 33 -4.99 3.41 11.20
CA GLN A 33 -5.16 3.26 12.65
C GLN A 33 -6.03 2.06 13.02
N LYS A 34 -7.02 1.71 12.18
CA LYS A 34 -8.00 0.67 12.50
C LYS A 34 -7.43 -0.73 12.36
N THR A 35 -6.46 -0.95 11.47
CA THR A 35 -5.87 -2.27 11.23
C THR A 35 -4.44 -2.38 11.72
N GLY A 36 -3.74 -1.27 11.87
CA GLY A 36 -2.30 -1.25 12.13
C GLY A 36 -1.44 -1.46 10.88
N TRP A 37 -2.04 -1.72 9.72
CA TRP A 37 -1.34 -1.96 8.47
C TRP A 37 -0.74 -0.66 7.94
N THR A 38 0.30 -0.78 7.10
CA THR A 38 0.95 0.38 6.51
C THR A 38 1.10 0.27 5.00
N ILE A 39 1.09 1.41 4.33
CA ILE A 39 1.61 1.56 2.98
C ILE A 39 2.90 2.36 3.01
N GLU A 40 3.88 1.94 2.24
CA GLU A 40 5.15 2.63 2.08
C GLU A 40 5.36 2.97 0.62
N LYS A 41 5.72 4.22 0.31
CA LYS A 41 6.00 4.62 -1.07
C LYS A 41 7.25 3.91 -1.59
N THR A 42 7.16 3.27 -2.75
CA THR A 42 8.33 2.65 -3.38
C THR A 42 9.36 3.74 -3.74
N ARG A 43 10.62 3.54 -3.37
CA ARG A 43 11.72 4.46 -3.71
C ARG A 43 12.13 4.25 -5.17
N GLY A 44 12.28 5.34 -5.93
CA GLY A 44 12.82 5.31 -7.31
C GLY A 44 11.79 5.15 -8.44
N THR A 45 10.51 4.89 -8.14
CA THR A 45 9.54 4.39 -9.13
C THR A 45 8.21 5.13 -9.02
N GLY A 46 8.16 6.29 -9.66
CA GLY A 46 6.90 6.90 -10.08
C GLY A 46 6.81 6.76 -11.58
N GLY A 47 6.04 5.79 -12.06
CA GLY A 47 5.73 5.62 -13.47
C GLY A 47 6.28 4.33 -14.09
N ASP A 48 5.63 3.94 -15.18
CA ASP A 48 5.93 2.83 -16.09
C ASP A 48 7.33 2.99 -16.71
N LYS A 49 8.37 2.84 -15.88
CA LYS A 49 9.75 2.70 -16.34
C LYS A 49 10.01 1.22 -16.51
N ASP A 50 10.63 0.85 -17.63
CA ASP A 50 10.95 -0.53 -17.99
C ASP A 50 11.52 -1.32 -16.78
N GLY A 51 10.76 -2.34 -16.35
CA GLY A 51 11.07 -3.17 -15.18
C GLY A 51 10.12 -3.01 -13.99
N HIS A 52 9.31 -1.94 -13.92
CA HIS A 52 8.33 -1.71 -12.85
C HIS A 52 6.90 -1.94 -13.33
N LYS A 53 6.15 -2.81 -12.63
CA LYS A 53 4.75 -3.16 -12.96
C LYS A 53 3.75 -2.07 -12.52
N GLY A 54 4.14 -0.81 -12.63
CA GLY A 54 3.36 0.33 -12.14
C GLY A 54 3.19 0.38 -10.62
N ASP A 55 4.06 -0.28 -9.84
CA ASP A 55 3.94 -0.31 -8.38
C ASP A 55 4.47 0.97 -7.72
N VAL A 56 3.58 1.66 -7.01
CA VAL A 56 3.83 2.94 -6.33
C VAL A 56 3.89 2.76 -4.82
N TRP A 57 3.16 1.78 -4.29
CA TRP A 57 3.09 1.52 -2.86
C TRP A 57 3.46 0.07 -2.54
N LYS A 58 4.07 -0.15 -1.38
CA LYS A 58 4.24 -1.45 -0.76
C LYS A 58 3.23 -1.57 0.37
N LEU A 59 2.43 -2.63 0.35
CA LEU A 59 1.52 -2.94 1.45
C LEU A 59 2.23 -3.82 2.47
N ASN A 60 2.30 -3.35 3.70
CA ASN A 60 2.82 -4.12 4.82
C ASN A 60 1.68 -4.45 5.78
N ASN A 61 1.73 -5.65 6.35
CA ASN A 61 0.80 -6.04 7.40
C ASN A 61 1.07 -5.26 8.71
N ASP A 62 0.20 -5.46 9.69
CA ASP A 62 0.31 -4.95 11.06
C ASP A 62 1.62 -5.33 11.77
N LYS A 63 2.28 -6.40 11.35
CA LYS A 63 3.60 -6.83 11.84
C LYS A 63 4.77 -6.22 11.06
N GLY A 64 4.50 -5.35 10.08
CA GLY A 64 5.52 -4.71 9.25
C GLY A 64 6.11 -5.58 8.13
N LYS A 65 5.55 -6.76 7.87
CA LYS A 65 5.96 -7.63 6.75
C LYS A 65 5.25 -7.19 5.47
N ARG A 66 6.01 -6.98 4.38
CA ARG A 66 5.46 -6.72 3.04
C ARG A 66 4.65 -7.93 2.56
N ILE A 67 3.46 -7.66 2.04
CA ILE A 67 2.57 -8.71 1.48
C ILE A 67 2.09 -8.44 0.05
N ALA A 68 2.25 -7.21 -0.46
CA ALA A 68 1.89 -6.86 -1.82
C ALA A 68 2.59 -5.58 -2.29
N SER A 69 2.70 -5.43 -3.61
CA SER A 69 2.87 -4.16 -4.32
C SER A 69 1.53 -3.66 -4.80
N LEU A 70 1.29 -2.36 -4.66
CA LEU A 70 0.08 -1.69 -5.12
C LEU A 70 0.40 -0.63 -6.17
N SER A 71 -0.51 -0.46 -7.12
CA SER A 71 -0.53 0.69 -8.03
C SER A 71 -0.85 1.99 -7.28
N LYS A 72 -0.78 3.11 -7.98
CA LYS A 72 -1.16 4.43 -7.46
C LYS A 72 -2.60 4.48 -6.92
N GLU A 73 -3.50 3.68 -7.50
CA GLU A 73 -4.93 3.59 -7.14
C GLU A 73 -5.21 2.52 -6.07
N GLY A 74 -4.19 1.80 -5.63
CA GLY A 74 -4.31 0.74 -4.61
C GLY A 74 -4.56 -0.67 -5.18
N LYS A 75 -4.52 -0.87 -6.49
CA LYS A 75 -4.67 -2.20 -7.10
C LYS A 75 -3.46 -3.07 -6.80
N ILE A 76 -3.65 -4.32 -6.43
CA ILE A 76 -2.53 -5.24 -6.21
C ILE A 76 -1.88 -5.57 -7.57
N VAL A 77 -0.60 -5.26 -7.73
CA VAL A 77 0.16 -5.51 -8.98
C VAL A 77 1.31 -6.52 -8.80
N GLY A 78 1.57 -6.92 -7.56
CA GLY A 78 2.54 -7.96 -7.19
C GLY A 78 2.33 -8.43 -5.75
N LYS A 79 2.79 -9.63 -5.42
CA LYS A 79 2.76 -10.20 -4.06
C LYS A 79 4.17 -10.47 -3.58
#